data_AF-A0A5C7G3K8-F1
#
_entry.id   AF-A0A5C7G3K8-F1
#
_cell.length_a   1.000
_cell.length_b   1.000
_cell.length_c   1.000
_cell.angle_alpha   90.00
_cell.angle_beta   90.00
_cell.angle_gamma   90.00
#
_symmetry.space_group_name_H-M   'P 1'
#
loop_
_entity.id
_entity.type
_entity.pdbx_description
1 polymer ?
#
loop_
_entity_poly.entity_id
_entity_poly.type
_entity_poly.pdbx_seq_one_letter_code
_entity_poly.pdbx_strand_id
1 'polypeptide(L)'
;MIRHPGLQGKTRSMLRALALLAGLACSGALAAPSTFGPVIGSALLCRSQLDNAYFHAYLTQAFGPAYKREGGAWWFKTEASLWGAQVSEVMVSDDSSNLVFVAAIVDSKPEEFEKSVRDGAGVAFKPVDASRYPLRKSNPGSTIAYARDKSKIYCAKFKPQPPGR
;
A
#
# COMPACT_ATOMS: atom_id res chain seq x y z
N MET A 1 8.93 76.34 -43.63
CA MET A 1 9.75 75.11 -43.55
C MET A 1 9.68 74.61 -42.13
N ILE A 2 9.21 73.37 -41.93
CA ILE A 2 9.61 72.38 -40.91
C ILE A 2 8.62 71.22 -41.12
N ARG A 3 9.10 70.14 -41.76
CA ARG A 3 8.46 68.82 -41.76
C ARG A 3 8.86 68.13 -40.45
N HIS A 4 7.97 67.40 -39.80
CA HIS A 4 8.29 66.09 -39.22
C HIS A 4 7.04 65.19 -39.11
N PRO A 5 7.22 63.86 -39.18
CA PRO A 5 6.21 62.90 -39.59
C PRO A 5 5.72 62.00 -38.44
N GLY A 6 4.68 61.22 -38.70
CA GLY A 6 4.68 59.82 -38.26
C GLY A 6 3.52 59.34 -37.41
N LEU A 7 2.89 58.30 -37.96
CA LEU A 7 2.64 56.99 -37.37
C LEU A 7 1.19 56.60 -37.05
N GLN A 8 0.66 55.86 -38.02
CA GLN A 8 -0.46 54.94 -37.97
C GLN A 8 -0.38 53.94 -36.80
N GLY A 9 -1.44 53.85 -36.00
CA GLY A 9 -1.64 52.83 -34.97
C GLY A 9 -2.71 51.81 -35.40
N LYS A 10 -2.28 50.56 -35.54
CA LYS A 10 -3.02 49.39 -36.06
C LYS A 10 -4.26 49.00 -35.25
N THR A 11 -5.29 48.64 -36.01
CA THR A 11 -6.49 47.88 -35.64
C THR A 11 -6.24 46.44 -35.19
N ARG A 12 -7.12 46.01 -34.26
CA ARG A 12 -7.72 44.66 -34.10
C ARG A 12 -6.82 43.51 -33.59
N SER A 13 -7.23 42.88 -32.49
CA SER A 13 -7.97 41.60 -32.56
C SER A 13 -8.26 41.08 -31.13
N MET A 14 -9.54 40.94 -30.78
CA MET A 14 -9.97 40.27 -29.55
C MET A 14 -9.76 38.76 -29.70
N LEU A 15 -8.80 38.19 -28.97
CA LEU A 15 -8.62 36.75 -28.85
C LEU A 15 -9.52 36.20 -27.75
N ARG A 16 -10.41 35.29 -28.12
CA ARG A 16 -11.29 34.49 -27.26
C ARG A 16 -10.47 33.75 -26.18
N ALA A 17 -10.80 33.99 -24.91
CA ALA A 17 -10.30 33.23 -23.78
C ALA A 17 -10.96 31.84 -23.75
N LEU A 18 -10.17 30.80 -23.98
CA LEU A 18 -10.57 29.40 -23.84
C LEU A 18 -10.44 29.01 -22.34
N ALA A 19 -11.57 28.70 -21.71
CA ALA A 19 -11.65 28.33 -20.31
C ALA A 19 -10.83 27.05 -20.01
N LEU A 20 -9.79 27.18 -19.19
CA LEU A 20 -9.14 26.05 -18.53
C LEU A 20 -10.11 25.46 -17.49
N LEU A 21 -10.80 24.36 -17.83
CA LEU A 21 -11.34 23.46 -16.82
C LEU A 21 -10.17 22.69 -16.18
N ALA A 22 -9.60 23.27 -15.13
CA ALA A 22 -8.73 22.55 -14.21
C ALA A 22 -9.57 21.48 -13.50
N GLY A 23 -9.38 20.22 -13.89
CA GLY A 23 -9.87 19.07 -13.14
C GLY A 23 -9.19 19.04 -11.78
N LEU A 24 -9.88 19.49 -10.74
CA LEU A 24 -9.55 19.17 -9.36
C LEU A 24 -9.72 17.66 -9.19
N ALA A 25 -8.64 16.90 -9.39
CA ALA A 25 -8.54 15.57 -8.83
C ALA A 25 -8.45 15.75 -7.30
N CYS A 26 -9.59 15.68 -6.63
CA CYS A 26 -9.64 15.48 -5.18
C CYS A 26 -9.00 14.12 -4.89
N SER A 27 -7.70 14.12 -4.60
CA SER A 27 -7.06 13.03 -3.86
C SER A 27 -7.54 13.09 -2.41
N GLY A 28 -8.83 12.87 -2.18
CA GLY A 28 -9.35 12.57 -0.86
C GLY A 28 -8.84 11.19 -0.50
N ALA A 29 -8.16 11.06 0.64
CA ALA A 29 -7.85 9.75 1.19
C ALA A 29 -9.18 8.99 1.35
N LEU A 30 -9.38 7.96 0.52
CA LEU A 30 -10.55 7.12 0.64
C LEU A 30 -10.41 6.32 1.93
N ALA A 31 -11.39 6.47 2.82
CA ALA A 31 -11.50 5.62 3.99
C ALA A 31 -11.46 4.16 3.53
N ALA A 32 -10.67 3.33 4.23
CA ALA A 32 -10.51 1.93 3.86
C ALA A 32 -11.89 1.22 3.79
N PRO A 33 -12.12 0.34 2.79
CA PRO A 33 -13.34 -0.45 2.72
C PRO A 33 -13.57 -1.23 4.01
N SER A 34 -14.83 -1.44 4.40
CA SER A 34 -15.18 -2.28 5.56
C SER A 34 -14.66 -3.73 5.45
N THR A 35 -14.38 -4.17 4.23
CA THR A 35 -13.78 -5.47 3.91
C THR A 35 -12.27 -5.51 4.12
N PHE A 36 -11.59 -4.38 4.37
CA PHE A 36 -10.13 -4.33 4.55
C PHE A 36 -9.64 -5.23 5.66
N GLY A 37 -10.27 -5.16 6.85
CA GLY A 37 -9.94 -6.01 7.98
C GLY A 37 -10.07 -7.51 7.64
N PRO A 38 -11.24 -7.97 7.19
CA PRO A 38 -11.44 -9.35 6.77
C PRO A 38 -10.50 -9.82 5.65
N VAL A 39 -10.28 -9.03 4.59
CA VAL A 39 -9.49 -9.43 3.41
C VAL A 39 -8.00 -9.37 3.68
N ILE A 40 -7.48 -8.19 4.02
CA ILE A 40 -6.05 -7.99 4.23
C ILE A 40 -5.60 -8.61 5.55
N GLY A 41 -6.40 -8.50 6.62
CA GLY A 41 -6.10 -9.14 7.90
C GLY A 41 -6.00 -10.66 7.79
N SER A 42 -6.93 -11.32 7.10
CA SER A 42 -6.87 -12.79 6.89
C SER A 42 -5.68 -13.21 6.03
N ALA A 43 -5.32 -12.41 5.01
CA ALA A 43 -4.15 -12.65 4.19
C ALA A 43 -2.85 -12.54 5.00
N LEU A 44 -2.71 -11.45 5.78
CA LEU A 44 -1.56 -11.20 6.64
C LEU A 44 -1.37 -12.28 7.70
N LEU A 45 -2.45 -12.83 8.24
CA LEU A 45 -2.42 -13.94 9.20
C LEU A 45 -2.21 -15.32 8.55
N CYS A 46 -1.90 -15.39 7.26
CA CYS A 46 -1.75 -16.63 6.50
C CYS A 46 -2.99 -17.54 6.45
N ARG A 47 -4.18 -17.02 6.79
CA ARG A 47 -5.44 -17.78 6.77
C ARG A 47 -6.07 -17.88 5.38
N SER A 48 -5.54 -17.15 4.40
CA SER A 48 -6.06 -17.11 3.02
C SER A 48 -5.11 -17.79 2.03
N GLN A 49 -5.65 -18.25 0.91
CA GLN A 49 -4.82 -18.45 -0.29
C GLN A 49 -4.31 -17.09 -0.76
N LEU A 50 -3.06 -17.05 -1.22
CA LEU A 50 -2.47 -15.83 -1.74
C LEU A 50 -2.52 -15.85 -3.27
N ASP A 51 -3.05 -14.78 -3.86
CA ASP A 51 -3.09 -14.54 -5.30
C ASP A 51 -2.74 -13.08 -5.59
N ASN A 52 -1.67 -12.86 -6.35
CA ASN A 52 -1.12 -11.51 -6.58
C ASN A 52 -2.08 -10.60 -7.34
N ALA A 53 -2.72 -11.14 -8.38
CA ALA A 53 -3.65 -10.39 -9.21
C ALA A 53 -4.86 -9.91 -8.39
N TYR A 54 -5.41 -10.79 -7.55
CA TYR A 54 -6.52 -10.48 -6.66
C TYR A 54 -6.16 -9.37 -5.67
N PHE A 55 -5.07 -9.52 -4.90
CA PHE A 55 -4.72 -8.52 -3.88
C PHE A 55 -4.28 -7.19 -4.51
N HIS A 56 -3.60 -7.21 -5.66
CA HIS A 56 -3.27 -6.00 -6.40
C HIS A 56 -4.53 -5.27 -6.88
N ALA A 57 -5.49 -5.99 -7.47
CA ALA A 57 -6.76 -5.41 -7.92
C ALA A 57 -7.57 -4.85 -6.75
N TYR A 58 -7.67 -5.60 -5.65
CA TYR A 58 -8.36 -5.17 -4.42
C TYR A 58 -7.79 -3.86 -3.88
N LEU A 59 -6.47 -3.77 -3.72
CA LEU A 59 -5.82 -2.56 -3.21
C LEU A 59 -5.90 -1.40 -4.19
N THR A 60 -5.82 -1.67 -5.49
CA THR A 60 -6.00 -0.65 -6.53
C THR A 60 -7.40 -0.04 -6.48
N GLN A 61 -8.42 -0.88 -6.31
CA GLN A 61 -9.79 -0.43 -6.17
C GLN A 61 -10.01 0.35 -4.86
N ALA A 62 -9.38 -0.08 -3.76
CA ALA A 62 -9.57 0.53 -2.45
C ALA A 62 -8.82 1.87 -2.27
N PHE A 63 -7.58 1.96 -2.77
CA PHE A 63 -6.65 3.04 -2.44
C PHE A 63 -6.07 3.76 -3.67
N GLY A 64 -6.48 3.37 -4.89
CA GLY A 64 -5.88 3.84 -6.12
C GLY A 64 -4.58 3.09 -6.47
N PRO A 65 -3.86 3.53 -7.52
CA PRO A 65 -2.70 2.82 -8.03
C PRO A 65 -1.57 2.73 -6.99
N ALA A 66 -0.78 1.65 -7.08
CA ALA A 66 0.44 1.52 -6.30
C ALA A 66 1.36 2.72 -6.53
N TYR A 67 1.90 3.29 -5.45
CA TYR A 67 2.71 4.50 -5.51
C TYR A 67 4.18 4.20 -5.85
N LYS A 68 4.62 2.95 -5.68
CA LYS A 68 5.93 2.46 -6.13
C LYS A 68 5.95 0.95 -6.34
N ARG A 69 6.99 0.49 -7.03
CA ARG A 69 7.36 -0.92 -7.17
C ARG A 69 8.80 -1.12 -6.73
N GLU A 70 9.02 -1.89 -5.67
CA GLU A 70 10.35 -2.07 -5.06
C GLU A 70 10.40 -3.38 -4.28
N GLY A 71 11.53 -4.08 -4.33
CA GLY A 71 11.75 -5.31 -3.55
C GLY A 71 10.84 -6.48 -3.96
N GLY A 72 10.44 -6.53 -5.24
CA GLY A 72 9.52 -7.54 -5.76
C GLY A 72 8.07 -7.35 -5.30
N ALA A 73 7.67 -6.11 -5.00
CA ALA A 73 6.34 -5.78 -4.53
C ALA A 73 5.80 -4.49 -5.15
N TRP A 74 4.49 -4.44 -5.34
CA TRP A 74 3.71 -3.21 -5.48
C TRP A 74 3.36 -2.66 -4.11
N TRP A 75 3.53 -1.35 -3.91
CA TRP A 75 3.30 -0.69 -2.63
C TRP A 75 2.13 0.29 -2.71
N PHE A 76 1.22 0.18 -1.76
CA PHE A 76 0.03 1.01 -1.66
C PHE A 76 0.09 1.80 -0.35
N LYS A 77 -0.13 3.11 -0.41
CA LYS A 77 -0.39 3.91 0.79
C LYS A 77 -1.82 3.63 1.25
N THR A 78 -2.01 3.51 2.55
CA THR A 78 -3.34 3.23 3.12
C THR A 78 -3.59 4.10 4.33
N GLU A 79 -4.84 4.49 4.53
CA GLU A 79 -5.35 5.01 5.79
C GLU A 79 -6.36 3.99 6.33
N ALA A 80 -5.84 2.93 6.96
CA ALA A 80 -6.63 1.80 7.43
C ALA A 80 -6.16 1.34 8.82
N SER A 81 -6.98 0.59 9.54
CA SER A 81 -6.57 -0.04 10.78
C SER A 81 -6.78 -1.55 10.76
N LEU A 82 -5.91 -2.28 11.47
CA LEU A 82 -6.03 -3.70 11.73
C LEU A 82 -5.85 -3.93 13.23
N TRP A 83 -6.85 -4.55 13.85
CA TRP A 83 -6.81 -4.94 15.27
C TRP A 83 -6.46 -3.76 16.19
N GLY A 84 -6.96 -2.56 15.86
CA GLY A 84 -6.71 -1.34 16.62
C GLY A 84 -5.38 -0.64 16.34
N ALA A 85 -4.55 -1.14 15.42
CA ALA A 85 -3.30 -0.51 15.00
C ALA A 85 -3.41 0.10 13.59
N GLN A 86 -2.78 1.27 13.40
CA GLN A 86 -2.79 1.98 12.12
C GLN A 86 -1.87 1.30 11.11
N VAL A 87 -2.38 1.08 9.90
CA VAL A 87 -1.64 0.53 8.75
C VAL A 87 -1.32 1.69 7.80
N SER A 88 -0.04 1.96 7.59
CA SER A 88 0.41 3.04 6.71
C SER A 88 0.60 2.58 5.27
N GLU A 89 0.98 1.32 5.08
CA GLU A 89 1.27 0.75 3.77
C GLU A 89 0.89 -0.72 3.69
N VAL A 90 0.46 -1.15 2.50
CA VAL A 90 0.28 -2.57 2.15
C VAL A 90 1.12 -2.88 0.93
N MET A 91 1.78 -4.04 0.93
CA MET A 91 2.55 -4.56 -0.18
C MET A 91 1.98 -5.88 -0.69
N VAL A 92 2.01 -6.08 -2.00
CA VAL A 92 1.66 -7.34 -2.66
C VAL A 92 2.79 -7.69 -3.62
N SER A 93 3.20 -8.95 -3.69
CA SER A 93 4.23 -9.37 -4.65
C SER A 93 3.88 -8.97 -6.10
N ASP A 94 4.89 -8.54 -6.85
CA ASP A 94 4.77 -8.10 -8.25
C ASP A 94 5.05 -9.21 -9.28
N ASP A 95 5.03 -10.46 -8.83
CA ASP A 95 5.37 -11.66 -9.59
C ASP A 95 6.83 -11.82 -10.05
N SER A 96 7.74 -10.92 -9.68
CA SER A 96 9.18 -11.06 -10.00
C SER A 96 9.90 -12.19 -9.25
N SER A 97 9.25 -12.84 -8.27
CA SER A 97 9.81 -13.95 -7.49
C SER A 97 8.92 -15.19 -7.47
N ASN A 98 9.46 -16.30 -6.96
CA ASN A 98 8.73 -17.55 -6.70
C ASN A 98 7.83 -17.48 -5.45
N LEU A 99 7.81 -16.35 -4.74
CA LEU A 99 6.95 -16.12 -3.60
C LEU A 99 5.73 -15.30 -3.99
N VAL A 100 4.59 -15.69 -3.44
CA VAL A 100 3.36 -14.90 -3.38
C VAL A 100 3.23 -14.42 -1.94
N PHE A 101 3.13 -13.11 -1.73
CA PHE A 101 3.02 -12.52 -0.41
C PHE A 101 2.09 -11.32 -0.36
N VAL A 102 1.53 -11.11 0.82
CA VAL A 102 0.91 -9.85 1.25
C VAL A 102 1.63 -9.41 2.52
N ALA A 103 1.97 -8.14 2.59
CA ALA A 103 2.66 -7.54 3.73
C ALA A 103 2.07 -6.17 4.07
N ALA A 104 2.30 -5.69 5.29
CA ALA A 104 1.85 -4.37 5.72
C ALA A 104 2.84 -3.73 6.69
N ILE A 105 2.98 -2.41 6.59
CA ILE A 105 3.65 -1.58 7.60
C ILE A 105 2.60 -1.07 8.57
N VAL A 106 2.83 -1.33 9.85
CA VAL A 106 1.94 -0.95 10.95
C VAL A 106 2.68 -0.01 11.89
N ASP A 107 2.03 1.10 12.22
CA ASP A 107 2.55 2.19 13.07
C ASP A 107 2.50 1.80 14.56
N SER A 108 3.17 0.70 14.90
CA SER A 108 3.28 0.14 16.24
C SER A 108 4.56 -0.69 16.33
N LYS A 109 5.17 -0.79 17.51
CA LYS A 109 6.30 -1.70 17.72
C LYS A 109 5.87 -3.16 17.63
N PRO A 110 6.76 -4.10 17.26
CA PRO A 110 6.41 -5.52 17.12
C PRO A 110 5.76 -6.15 18.36
N GLU A 111 6.21 -5.80 19.57
CA GLU A 111 5.70 -6.33 20.83
C GLU A 111 4.29 -5.82 21.16
N GLU A 112 4.03 -4.55 20.85
CA GLU A 112 2.73 -3.91 21.04
C GLU A 112 1.74 -4.44 20.00
N PHE A 113 2.19 -4.52 18.75
CA PHE A 113 1.36 -5.02 17.66
C PHE A 113 0.98 -6.49 17.85
N GLU A 114 1.91 -7.33 18.30
CA GLU A 114 1.61 -8.72 18.64
C GLU A 114 0.45 -8.82 19.64
N LYS A 115 0.43 -7.97 20.69
CA LYS A 115 -0.66 -7.96 21.68
C LYS A 115 -1.97 -7.59 21.01
N SER A 116 -1.98 -6.54 20.20
CA SER A 116 -3.16 -6.14 19.42
C SER A 116 -3.68 -7.26 18.53
N VAL A 117 -2.80 -7.99 17.84
CA VAL A 117 -3.20 -9.13 17.00
C VAL A 117 -3.76 -10.28 17.85
N ARG A 118 -3.18 -10.54 19.01
CA ARG A 118 -3.68 -11.56 19.94
C ARG A 118 -5.08 -11.22 20.42
N ASP A 119 -5.30 -9.99 20.84
CA ASP A 119 -6.58 -9.52 21.39
C ASP A 119 -7.65 -9.42 20.29
N GLY A 120 -7.28 -8.93 19.10
CA GLY A 120 -8.21 -8.70 18.00
C GLY A 120 -8.46 -9.91 17.09
N ALA A 121 -7.54 -10.88 17.01
CA ALA A 121 -7.63 -12.00 16.07
C ALA A 121 -7.37 -13.39 16.68
N GLY A 122 -7.04 -13.45 17.98
CA GLY A 122 -6.69 -14.68 18.68
C GLY A 122 -5.41 -15.35 18.18
N VAL A 123 -4.54 -14.63 17.44
CA VAL A 123 -3.30 -15.20 16.90
C VAL A 123 -2.12 -14.83 17.79
N ALA A 124 -1.47 -15.85 18.33
CA ALA A 124 -0.21 -15.71 19.03
C ALA A 124 0.97 -15.68 18.05
N PHE A 125 1.91 -14.77 18.29
CA PHE A 125 3.24 -14.80 17.70
C PHE A 125 4.26 -15.16 18.79
N LYS A 126 5.40 -15.70 18.39
CA LYS A 126 6.53 -16.00 19.28
C LYS A 126 7.83 -15.58 18.62
N PRO A 127 8.80 -15.00 19.36
CA PRO A 127 10.12 -14.70 18.81
C PRO A 127 10.81 -16.00 18.38
N VAL A 128 11.52 -15.96 17.25
CA VAL A 128 12.24 -17.13 16.72
C VAL A 128 13.63 -17.31 17.33
N ASP A 129 14.18 -16.26 17.92
CA ASP A 129 15.50 -16.25 18.57
C ASP A 129 15.57 -15.16 19.65
N ALA A 130 16.74 -15.02 20.27
CA ALA A 130 17.05 -14.03 21.32
C ALA A 130 17.78 -12.77 20.80
N SER A 131 17.76 -12.50 19.49
CA SER A 131 18.37 -11.30 18.93
C SER A 131 17.65 -10.04 19.42
N ARG A 132 18.27 -8.87 19.21
CA ARG A 132 17.70 -7.57 19.62
C ARG A 132 16.36 -7.26 18.94
N TYR A 133 16.19 -7.72 17.71
CA TYR A 133 15.00 -7.47 16.88
C TYR A 133 14.56 -8.79 16.24
N PRO A 134 14.06 -9.75 17.04
CA PRO A 134 13.77 -11.08 16.55
C PRO A 134 12.57 -11.02 15.62
N LEU A 135 12.61 -11.84 14.56
CA LEU A 135 11.37 -12.16 13.84
C LEU A 135 10.42 -12.87 14.80
N ARG A 136 9.13 -12.60 14.65
CA ARG A 136 8.09 -13.24 15.46
C ARG A 136 7.19 -14.02 14.52
N LYS A 137 6.95 -15.29 14.80
CA LYS A 137 6.16 -16.18 13.93
C LYS A 137 4.92 -16.69 14.64
N SER A 138 3.84 -16.82 13.88
CA SER A 138 2.60 -17.48 14.30
C SER A 138 2.54 -18.91 13.76
N ASN A 139 1.70 -19.76 14.38
CA ASN A 139 1.51 -21.15 13.91
C ASN A 139 1.03 -21.22 12.44
N PRO A 140 0.12 -20.36 11.94
CA PRO A 140 -0.27 -20.37 10.53
C PRO A 140 0.83 -19.93 9.54
N GLY A 141 1.97 -19.42 10.03
CA GLY A 141 3.11 -19.02 9.20
C GLY A 141 3.27 -17.52 8.97
N SER A 142 2.38 -16.68 9.52
CA SER A 142 2.55 -15.22 9.47
C SER A 142 3.79 -14.81 10.29
N THR A 143 4.48 -13.77 9.82
CA THR A 143 5.68 -13.23 10.47
C THR A 143 5.52 -11.73 10.74
N ILE A 144 5.88 -11.29 11.94
CA ILE A 144 6.09 -9.89 12.31
C ILE A 144 7.60 -9.64 12.41
N ALA A 145 8.07 -8.61 11.72
CA ALA A 145 9.45 -8.16 11.69
C ALA A 145 9.55 -6.70 12.16
N TYR A 146 10.69 -6.34 12.75
CA TYR A 146 11.03 -4.95 13.05
C TYR A 146 11.29 -4.18 11.75
N ALA A 147 10.69 -3.00 11.61
CA ALA A 147 10.81 -2.14 10.43
C ALA A 147 11.12 -0.71 10.89
N ARG A 148 12.36 -0.48 11.34
CA ARG A 148 12.72 0.72 12.13
C ARG A 148 11.78 0.78 13.34
N ASP A 149 11.25 1.94 13.70
CA ASP A 149 10.33 2.13 14.82
C ASP A 149 8.93 1.49 14.65
N LYS A 150 8.70 0.74 13.57
CA LYS A 150 7.41 0.15 13.18
C LYS A 150 7.45 -1.37 13.09
N SER A 151 6.30 -1.97 12.81
CA SER A 151 6.14 -3.39 12.52
C SER A 151 5.92 -3.62 11.03
N LYS A 152 6.56 -4.66 10.49
CA LYS A 152 6.17 -5.25 9.20
C LYS A 152 5.57 -6.62 9.46
N ILE A 153 4.29 -6.79 9.16
CA ILE A 153 3.64 -8.11 9.16
C ILE A 153 3.54 -8.63 7.74
N TYR A 154 3.75 -9.93 7.54
CA TYR A 154 3.60 -10.55 6.24
C TYR A 154 3.22 -12.01 6.31
N CYS A 155 2.50 -12.45 5.28
CA CYS A 155 2.38 -13.84 4.90
C CYS A 155 3.05 -14.04 3.56
N ALA A 156 3.90 -15.06 3.44
CA ALA A 156 4.55 -15.44 2.19
C ALA A 156 4.37 -16.95 1.96
N LYS A 157 4.02 -17.33 0.73
CA LYS A 157 3.86 -18.71 0.27
C LYS A 157 4.60 -18.88 -1.04
N PHE A 158 5.11 -20.08 -1.32
CA PHE A 158 5.64 -20.36 -2.66
C PHE A 158 4.49 -20.43 -3.66
N LYS A 159 4.75 -19.98 -4.89
CA LYS A 159 3.89 -20.27 -6.03
C LYS A 159 3.71 -21.79 -6.15
N PRO A 160 2.51 -22.28 -6.51
CA PRO A 160 2.34 -23.68 -6.84
C PRO A 160 3.39 -24.08 -7.86
N GLN A 161 4.22 -25.07 -7.53
CA GLN A 161 5.13 -25.63 -8.51
C GLN A 161 4.29 -26.42 -9.52
N PRO A 162 4.65 -26.41 -10.82
CA PRO A 162 4.07 -27.36 -11.76
C PRO A 162 4.22 -28.78 -11.18
N PRO A 163 3.28 -29.70 -11.45
CA PRO A 163 3.48 -31.10 -11.12
C PRO A 163 4.86 -31.53 -11.67
N GLY A 164 5.69 -32.14 -10.82
CA GLY A 164 6.96 -32.69 -11.26
C GLY A 164 6.71 -33.62 -12.45
N ARG A 165 7.47 -33.41 -13.53
CA ARG A 165 7.46 -34.32 -14.69
C ARG A 165 8.11 -35.64 -14.34
#